data_AF-A0A3M1Z7K8-F1
#
_entry.id   AF-A0A3M1Z7K8-F1
#
_cell.length_a   1.000
_cell.length_b   1.000
_cell.length_c   1.000
_cell.angle_alpha   90.00
_cell.angle_beta   90.00
_cell.angle_gamma   90.00
#
_symmetry.space_group_name_H-M   'P 1'
#
loop_
_entity.id
_entity.type
_entity.pdbx_description
1 polymer ?
#
loop_
_entity_poly.entity_id
_entity_poly.type
_entity_poly.pdbx_seq_one_letter_code
_entity_poly.pdbx_strand_id
1 'polypeptide(L)'
;AADGLEAVERLREEPGAFDLVLLDMTMPRMGGEEAFREIRKIRPGLPVILASGYNEQEATNRFAGKGLAGFIRKPYRMAELVEVVGRVFRTTG
;
A
#
# COMPACT_ATOMS: atom_id res chain seq x y z
N ALA A 1 -7.22 -10.31 -1.56
CA ALA A 1 -6.98 -10.25 -3.00
C ALA A 1 -5.76 -11.09 -3.32
N ALA A 2 -5.85 -11.89 -4.39
CA ALA A 2 -4.78 -12.74 -4.90
C ALA A 2 -3.77 -11.95 -5.75
N ASP A 3 -4.18 -10.81 -6.34
CA ASP A 3 -3.29 -9.88 -7.05
C ASP A 3 -3.81 -8.42 -7.00
N GLY A 4 -3.07 -7.51 -7.64
CA GLY A 4 -3.38 -6.08 -7.66
C GLY A 4 -4.67 -5.72 -8.39
N LEU A 5 -5.10 -6.51 -9.38
CA LEU A 5 -6.33 -6.24 -10.14
C LEU A 5 -7.54 -6.53 -9.27
N GLU A 6 -7.58 -7.71 -8.62
CA GLU A 6 -8.67 -8.06 -7.70
C GLU A 6 -8.76 -7.06 -6.54
N ALA A 7 -7.62 -6.58 -6.03
CA ALA A 7 -7.61 -5.57 -4.97
C ALA A 7 -8.28 -4.26 -5.41
N VAL A 8 -8.01 -3.81 -6.65
CA VAL A 8 -8.60 -2.60 -7.22
C VAL A 8 -10.09 -2.80 -7.49
N GLU A 9 -10.49 -3.95 -8.03
CA GLU A 9 -11.90 -4.27 -8.31
C GLU A 9 -12.73 -4.29 -7.03
N ARG A 10 -12.26 -4.96 -5.98
CA ARG A 10 -12.94 -4.97 -4.68
C ARG A 10 -13.04 -3.58 -4.06
N LEU A 11 -12.00 -2.75 -4.22
CA LEU A 11 -12.06 -1.36 -3.76
C LEU A 11 -13.05 -0.52 -4.58
N ARG A 12 -13.25 -0.81 -5.88
CA ARG A 12 -14.28 -0.14 -6.69
C ARG A 12 -15.70 -0.54 -6.29
N GLU A 13 -15.90 -1.82 -6.00
CA GLU A 13 -17.19 -2.35 -5.55
C GLU A 13 -17.58 -1.79 -4.19
N GLU A 14 -16.63 -1.73 -3.25
CA GLU A 14 -16.87 -1.25 -1.89
C GLU A 14 -15.76 -0.27 -1.43
N PRO A 15 -15.78 1.00 -1.89
CA PRO A 15 -14.73 1.98 -1.57
C PRO A 15 -14.55 2.25 -0.07
N GLY A 16 -15.61 2.05 0.72
CA GLY A 16 -15.64 2.26 2.17
C GLY A 16 -15.22 1.06 3.01
N ALA A 17 -15.08 -0.13 2.43
CA ALA A 17 -14.88 -1.37 3.18
C ALA A 17 -13.44 -1.56 3.73
N PHE A 18 -12.50 -0.70 3.34
CA PHE A 18 -11.09 -0.83 3.69
C PHE A 18 -10.57 0.46 4.33
N ASP A 19 -9.84 0.34 5.43
CA ASP A 19 -9.21 1.49 6.11
C ASP A 19 -7.72 1.63 5.81
N LEU A 20 -7.12 0.61 5.20
CA LEU A 20 -5.70 0.53 4.91
C LEU A 20 -5.44 -0.49 3.80
N VAL A 21 -4.46 -0.23 2.94
CA VAL A 21 -3.94 -1.21 1.98
C VAL A 21 -2.48 -1.52 2.29
N LEU A 22 -2.15 -2.80 2.42
CA LEU A 22 -0.78 -3.30 2.36
C LEU A 22 -0.51 -3.79 0.95
N LEU A 23 0.35 -3.09 0.21
CA LEU A 23 0.57 -3.32 -1.21
C LEU A 23 1.95 -3.92 -1.47
N ASP A 24 1.97 -5.12 -2.03
CA ASP A 24 3.19 -5.83 -2.39
C ASP A 24 3.71 -5.38 -3.77
N MET A 25 4.98 -4.97 -3.84
CA MET A 25 5.64 -4.58 -5.09
C MET A 25 6.09 -5.76 -5.95
N THR A 26 6.10 -6.96 -5.37
CA THR A 26 6.67 -8.19 -5.95
C THR A 26 5.60 -9.12 -6.54
N MET A 27 4.41 -8.59 -6.89
CA MET A 27 3.32 -9.37 -7.46
C MET A 27 3.44 -9.57 -8.99
N PRO A 28 3.13 -10.76 -9.51
CA PRO A 28 2.96 -10.97 -10.95
C PRO A 28 1.65 -10.35 -11.49
N ARG A 29 1.59 -10.12 -12.81
CA ARG A 29 0.44 -9.59 -13.59
C ARG A 29 0.22 -8.09 -13.52
N MET A 30 -0.18 -7.53 -12.38
CA MET A 30 -0.33 -6.08 -12.18
C MET A 30 0.71 -5.59 -11.18
N GLY A 31 1.57 -4.68 -11.61
CA GLY A 31 2.61 -4.12 -10.75
C GLY A 31 2.01 -3.26 -9.63
N GLY A 32 2.62 -3.29 -8.44
CA GLY A 32 2.15 -2.49 -7.29
C GLY A 32 2.02 -0.99 -7.60
N GLU A 33 2.82 -0.45 -8.52
CA GLU A 33 2.68 0.96 -8.92
C GLU A 33 1.37 1.27 -9.65
N GLU A 34 0.88 0.36 -10.48
CA GLU A 34 -0.38 0.54 -11.20
C GLU A 34 -1.57 0.41 -10.24
N ALA A 35 -1.56 -0.63 -9.40
CA ALA A 35 -2.57 -0.80 -8.36
C ALA A 35 -2.64 0.42 -7.43
N PHE A 36 -1.50 0.98 -7.03
CA PHE A 36 -1.45 2.19 -6.22
C PHE A 36 -2.14 3.38 -6.91
N ARG A 37 -1.88 3.61 -8.20
CA ARG A 37 -2.51 4.70 -8.96
C ARG A 37 -4.02 4.53 -9.04
N GLU A 38 -4.50 3.32 -9.28
CA GLU A 38 -5.94 3.05 -9.35
C GLU A 38 -6.61 3.22 -7.98
N ILE A 39 -6.00 2.70 -6.91
CA ILE A 39 -6.46 2.91 -5.53
C ILE A 39 -6.61 4.40 -5.24
N ARG A 40 -5.63 5.24 -5.63
CA ARG A 40 -5.70 6.69 -5.41
C ARG A 40 -6.79 7.39 -6.20
N LYS A 41 -7.11 6.92 -7.40
CA LYS A 41 -8.25 7.45 -8.17
C LYS A 41 -9.58 7.15 -7.49
N ILE A 42 -9.70 5.98 -6.85
CA ILE A 42 -10.93 5.53 -6.19
C ILE A 42 -11.08 6.18 -4.82
N ARG A 43 -10.03 6.14 -4.00
CA ARG A 43 -10.03 6.69 -2.64
C ARG A 43 -8.70 7.41 -2.36
N PRO A 44 -8.59 8.71 -2.70
CA PRO A 44 -7.36 9.48 -2.55
C PRO A 44 -6.80 9.51 -1.13
N GLY A 45 -7.66 9.46 -0.12
CA GLY A 45 -7.29 9.47 1.30
C GLY A 45 -7.01 8.10 1.91
N LEU A 46 -7.16 7.00 1.17
CA LEU A 46 -6.92 5.66 1.72
C LEU A 46 -5.42 5.51 2.03
N PRO A 47 -5.03 5.22 3.28
CA PRO A 47 -3.65 4.96 3.61
C PRO A 47 -3.15 3.71 2.89
N VAL A 48 -1.95 3.79 2.30
CA VAL A 48 -1.30 2.67 1.64
C VAL A 48 0.11 2.49 2.18
N ILE A 49 0.40 1.28 2.66
CA ILE A 49 1.74 0.84 3.08
C ILE A 49 2.32 -0.03 1.97
N LEU A 50 3.52 0.28 1.50
CA LEU A 50 4.23 -0.56 0.54
C LEU A 50 5.05 -1.64 1.23
N ALA A 51 4.95 -2.87 0.74
CA ALA A 51 5.80 -3.98 1.12
C ALA A 51 6.71 -4.37 -0.06
N SER A 52 8.03 -4.28 0.10
CA SER A 52 8.99 -4.52 -0.99
C SER A 52 10.31 -5.09 -0.51
N GLY A 53 10.97 -5.90 -1.35
CA GLY A 53 12.38 -6.30 -1.13
C GLY A 53 13.41 -5.22 -1.53
N TYR A 54 12.99 -4.19 -2.28
CA TYR A 54 13.85 -3.05 -2.62
C TYR A 54 14.17 -2.21 -1.39
N ASN A 55 15.23 -1.40 -1.46
CA ASN A 55 15.55 -0.48 -0.38
C ASN A 55 14.49 0.64 -0.29
N GLU A 56 14.36 1.25 0.89
CA GLU A 56 13.38 2.31 1.16
C GLU A 56 13.62 3.53 0.27
N GLN A 57 14.87 3.84 -0.08
CA GLN A 57 15.22 4.98 -0.93
C GLN A 57 14.65 4.82 -2.35
N GLU A 58 14.76 3.63 -2.94
CA GLU A 58 14.22 3.32 -4.27
C GLU A 58 12.70 3.30 -4.26
N ALA A 59 12.09 2.70 -3.24
CA ALA A 59 10.64 2.73 -3.06
C ALA A 59 10.14 4.16 -2.87
N THR A 60 10.81 4.94 -2.02
CA THR A 60 10.47 6.34 -1.79
C THR A 60 10.64 7.14 -3.07
N ASN A 61 11.74 7.02 -3.82
CA ASN A 61 11.90 7.76 -5.07
C ASN A 61 10.84 7.43 -6.12
N ARG A 62 10.43 6.16 -6.23
CA ARG A 62 9.36 5.76 -7.17
C ARG A 62 7.98 6.25 -6.77
N PHE A 63 7.76 6.51 -5.48
CA PHE A 63 6.45 6.87 -4.93
C PHE A 63 6.42 8.19 -4.14
N ALA A 64 7.50 8.96 -4.21
CA ALA A 64 7.68 10.22 -3.51
C ALA A 64 6.61 11.21 -4.00
N GLY A 65 6.00 11.91 -3.05
CA GLY A 65 4.90 12.84 -3.35
C GLY A 65 3.58 12.18 -3.77
N LYS A 66 3.49 10.84 -3.87
CA LYS A 66 2.26 10.14 -4.25
C LYS A 66 1.33 9.82 -3.06
N GLY A 67 1.69 10.24 -1.85
CA GLY A 67 0.84 10.14 -0.65
C GLY A 67 0.94 8.81 0.12
N LEU A 68 2.06 8.08 0.01
CA LEU A 68 2.28 6.87 0.80
C LEU A 68 2.15 7.12 2.30
N ALA A 69 1.47 6.21 2.98
CA ALA A 69 1.34 6.26 4.43
C ALA A 69 2.50 5.56 5.15
N GLY A 70 3.15 4.60 4.49
CA GLY A 70 4.32 3.92 5.04
C GLY A 70 5.01 2.96 4.07
N PHE A 71 6.13 2.42 4.52
CA PHE A 71 6.94 1.44 3.82
C PHE A 71 7.39 0.35 4.79
N ILE A 72 7.43 -0.90 4.34
CA ILE A 72 7.98 -2.03 5.06
C ILE A 72 8.85 -2.88 4.14
N ARG A 73 10.10 -3.11 4.57
CA ARG A 73 11.08 -3.88 3.79
C ARG A 73 10.91 -5.37 4.04
N LYS A 74 10.92 -6.18 2.98
CA LYS A 74 10.95 -7.64 3.06
C LYS A 74 12.39 -8.17 3.20
N PRO A 75 12.61 -9.24 3.98
CA PRO A 75 11.66 -9.85 4.90
C PRO A 75 11.43 -8.97 6.14
N TYR A 76 10.18 -8.92 6.63
CA TYR A 76 9.80 -8.23 7.86
C TYR A 76 9.16 -9.19 8.86
N ARG A 77 9.26 -8.86 10.15
CA ARG A 77 8.58 -9.53 11.25
C ARG A 77 7.20 -8.92 11.47
N MET A 78 6.30 -9.69 12.10
CA MET A 78 4.96 -9.19 12.44
C MET A 78 5.00 -7.96 13.36
N ALA A 79 5.98 -7.89 14.26
CA ALA A 79 6.16 -6.72 15.13
C ALA A 79 6.43 -5.43 14.32
N GLU A 80 7.22 -5.52 13.24
CA GLU A 80 7.52 -4.38 12.37
C GLU A 80 6.27 -3.94 11.60
N LEU A 81 5.47 -4.90 11.11
CA LEU A 81 4.19 -4.59 10.45
C LEU A 81 3.22 -3.88 11.40
N VAL A 82 3.05 -4.41 12.62
CA VAL A 82 2.17 -3.80 13.63
C VAL A 82 2.64 -2.39 13.98
N GLU A 83 3.95 -2.15 14.07
CA GLU A 83 4.48 -0.82 14.35
C GLU A 83 4.15 0.18 13.22
N VAL A 84 4.37 -0.21 11.96
CA VAL A 84 4.08 0.65 10.80
C VAL A 84 2.58 0.92 10.70
N VAL A 85 1.72 -0.10 10.84
CA VAL A 85 0.27 0.05 10.85
C VAL A 85 -0.19 0.98 11.98
N GLY A 86 0.33 0.77 13.19
CA GLY A 86 0.03 1.63 14.33
C GLY A 86 0.44 3.09 14.11
N ARG A 87 1.57 3.33 13.42
CA ARG A 87 2.02 4.67 13.06
C ARG A 87 1.07 5.34 12.05
N VAL A 88 0.60 4.59 11.06
CA VAL A 88 -0.35 5.10 10.05
C VAL A 88 -1.67 5.52 10.69
N PHE A 89 -2.26 4.68 11.54
CA PHE A 89 -3.53 5.00 12.20
C PHE A 89 -3.43 6.15 13.21
N ARG A 90 -2.29 6.30 13.90
CA ARG A 90 -2.08 7.46 14.82
C ARG A 90 -1.97 8.79 14.11
N THR A 91 -1.53 8.81 12.84
CA THR A 91 -1.37 10.04 12.06
C THR A 91 -2.68 10.48 11.37
N THR A 92 -3.68 9.59 11.31
CA THR A 92 -4.95 9.81 10.61
C THR A 92 -6.10 10.17 11.56
N GLY A 93 -5.78 10.58 12.80
CA GLY A 93 -6.74 11.00 13.83
C GLY A 93 -6.73 12.51 14.06
#